data_AF-A0A151XFG1-F1
#
_entry.id   AF-A0A151XFG1-F1
#
_cell.length_a   1.000
_cell.length_b   1.000
_cell.length_c   1.000
_cell.angle_alpha   90.00
_cell.angle_beta   90.00
_cell.angle_gamma   90.00
#
_symmetry.space_group_name_H-M   'P 1'
#
loop_
_entity.id
_entity.type
_entity.pdbx_description
1 polymer ?
#
loop_
_entity_poly.entity_id
_entity_poly.type
_entity_poly.pdbx_seq_one_letter_code
_entity_poly.pdbx_strand_id
1 'polypeptide(L)'
;MLYIFSTYLYSSFFNSTPSHTSSTSCHTPYVLSRRFALTSYKYLDIGISVGLMSYVKIVIGDNRGNRIILLHTTWKAFIERCANVERLVQSTVSSFLMIQDLIVELVKIGNEYDVKISLYGTCLHMKPKTMLFV
;
A
#
# COMPACT_ATOMS: atom_id res chain seq x y z
N MET A 1 -8.61 -12.20 8.87
CA MET A 1 -7.23 -12.63 9.17
C MET A 1 -6.25 -11.46 9.29
N LEU A 2 -6.28 -10.45 8.40
CA LEU A 2 -5.42 -9.25 8.47
C LEU A 2 -5.67 -8.33 9.70
N TYR A 3 -6.90 -8.30 10.23
CA TYR A 3 -7.25 -7.45 11.39
C TYR A 3 -6.56 -7.89 12.70
N ILE A 4 -6.35 -9.21 12.88
CA ILE A 4 -5.67 -9.78 14.06
C ILE A 4 -4.15 -9.55 13.98
N PHE A 5 -3.58 -9.48 12.77
CA PHE A 5 -2.17 -9.11 12.58
C PHE A 5 -1.90 -7.63 12.93
N SER A 6 -2.88 -6.75 12.72
CA SER A 6 -2.77 -5.31 13.02
C SER A 6 -2.68 -5.02 14.52
N THR A 7 -3.51 -5.67 15.35
CA THR A 7 -3.55 -5.43 16.80
C THR A 7 -2.35 -6.00 17.55
N TYR A 8 -1.82 -7.16 17.15
CA TYR A 8 -0.62 -7.75 17.77
C TYR A 8 0.66 -6.95 17.49
N LEU A 9 0.73 -6.32 16.33
CA LEU A 9 1.85 -5.45 15.96
C LEU A 9 1.85 -4.15 16.78
N TYR A 10 0.67 -3.60 17.09
CA TYR A 10 0.50 -2.34 17.85
C TYR A 10 1.21 -2.35 19.22
N SER A 11 1.08 -3.42 20.00
CA SER A 11 1.66 -3.48 21.35
C SER A 11 3.18 -3.67 21.35
N SER A 12 3.74 -4.25 20.28
CA SER A 12 5.11 -4.75 20.28
C SER A 12 6.10 -3.79 19.60
N PHE A 13 5.64 -2.90 18.70
CA PHE A 13 6.55 -2.14 17.82
C PHE A 13 6.20 -0.66 17.57
N PHE A 14 5.03 -0.13 17.97
CA PHE A 14 4.49 1.12 17.43
C PHE A 14 4.44 2.33 18.39
N ASN A 15 5.52 2.61 19.13
CA ASN A 15 5.63 3.83 19.96
C ASN A 15 6.61 4.88 19.40
N SER A 16 6.91 4.90 18.10
CA SER A 16 7.88 5.88 17.59
C SER A 16 7.55 6.43 16.21
N THR A 17 7.55 7.76 16.12
CA THR A 17 7.36 8.56 14.90
C THR A 17 8.55 8.39 13.95
N PRO A 18 8.32 8.12 12.66
CA PRO A 18 9.42 8.00 11.71
C PRO A 18 9.98 9.38 11.36
N SER A 19 11.28 9.58 11.53
CA SER A 19 11.99 10.73 10.98
C SER A 19 12.35 10.46 9.52
N HIS A 20 12.09 11.44 8.65
CA HIS A 20 12.51 11.39 7.24
C HIS A 20 14.03 11.47 7.17
N THR A 21 14.70 10.32 7.04
CA THR A 21 16.09 10.26 6.62
C THR A 21 16.18 9.53 5.29
N SER A 22 16.47 10.32 4.26
CA SER A 22 16.92 9.83 2.97
C SER A 22 18.24 9.09 3.16
N SER A 23 18.22 7.76 3.12
CA SER A 23 19.43 6.95 2.99
C SER A 23 19.25 5.93 1.86
N THR A 24 20.14 6.08 0.89
CA THR A 24 20.38 5.17 -0.23
C THR A 24 20.93 3.84 0.28
N SER A 25 20.25 2.76 -0.11
CA SER A 25 20.64 1.34 -0.08
C SER A 25 21.73 0.89 0.90
N CYS A 26 21.35 0.17 1.95
CA CYS A 26 21.93 -1.15 2.25
C CYS A 26 21.00 -1.91 3.21
N HIS A 27 20.81 -3.20 2.92
CA HIS A 27 20.05 -4.21 3.67
C HIS A 27 19.61 -3.81 5.09
N THR A 28 18.40 -3.27 5.23
CA THR A 28 17.73 -3.27 6.53
C THR A 28 17.18 -4.68 6.73
N PRO A 29 17.64 -5.44 7.74
CA PRO A 29 17.19 -6.81 7.93
C PRO A 29 15.70 -6.82 8.26
N TYR A 30 14.91 -7.47 7.39
CA TYR A 30 13.53 -7.80 7.71
C TYR A 30 13.54 -9.10 8.50
N VAL A 31 13.06 -9.08 9.74
CA VAL A 31 12.97 -10.30 10.55
C VAL A 31 11.82 -11.19 10.05
N LEU A 32 10.77 -10.57 9.52
CA LEU A 32 9.64 -11.25 8.91
C LEU A 32 9.20 -10.44 7.69
N SER A 33 9.15 -11.06 6.51
CA SER A 33 8.53 -10.49 5.30
C SER A 33 7.70 -11.56 4.62
N ARG A 34 6.53 -11.15 4.12
CA ARG A 34 5.67 -11.97 3.29
C ARG A 34 5.22 -11.17 2.08
N ARG A 35 5.42 -11.77 0.91
CA ARG A 35 4.93 -11.26 -0.36
C ARG A 35 3.64 -12.00 -0.76
N PHE A 36 2.61 -11.22 -1.06
CA PHE A 36 1.34 -11.68 -1.60
C PHE A 36 1.27 -11.30 -3.08
N ALA A 37 0.98 -12.27 -3.95
CA ALA A 37 0.74 -12.00 -5.36
C ALA A 37 -0.66 -11.40 -5.53
N LEU A 38 -0.73 -10.16 -6.03
CA LEU A 38 -1.99 -9.51 -6.39
C LEU A 38 -2.41 -9.90 -7.81
N THR A 39 -1.42 -10.03 -8.69
CA THR A 39 -1.51 -10.61 -10.04
C THR A 39 -0.21 -11.33 -10.37
N SER A 40 -0.05 -11.86 -11.59
CA SER A 40 1.23 -12.40 -12.06
C SER A 40 2.35 -11.35 -12.21
N TYR A 41 2.01 -10.06 -12.16
CA TYR A 41 2.95 -8.94 -12.34
C TYR A 41 2.92 -7.93 -11.19
N LYS A 42 2.00 -8.05 -10.23
CA LYS A 42 1.86 -7.15 -9.07
C LYS A 42 1.90 -7.90 -7.76
N TYR A 43 2.41 -7.24 -6.74
CA TYR A 43 2.54 -7.82 -5.41
C TYR A 43 2.30 -6.79 -4.31
N LEU A 44 1.91 -7.31 -3.14
CA LEU A 44 1.90 -6.62 -1.86
C LEU A 44 2.96 -7.28 -0.97
N ASP A 45 3.94 -6.51 -0.54
CA ASP A 45 5.00 -6.96 0.36
C ASP A 45 4.78 -6.32 1.73
N ILE A 46 4.70 -7.14 2.77
CA ILE A 46 4.56 -6.71 4.15
C ILE A 46 5.76 -7.27 4.90
N GLY A 47 6.58 -6.38 5.47
CA GLY A 47 7.75 -6.77 6.24
C GLY A 47 7.92 -5.98 7.52
N ILE A 48 8.52 -6.60 8.53
CA ILE A 48 8.95 -5.95 9.78
C ILE A 48 10.44 -5.71 9.66
N SER A 49 10.82 -4.44 9.56
CA SER A 49 12.21 -4.01 9.61
C SER A 49 12.62 -3.89 11.06
N VAL A 50 13.73 -4.52 11.45
CA VAL A 50 14.24 -4.48 12.83
C VAL A 50 15.53 -3.67 12.87
N GLY A 51 15.54 -2.68 13.75
CA GLY A 51 16.66 -1.77 14.01
C GLY A 51 16.45 -1.08 15.37
N LEU A 52 17.15 0.03 15.62
CA LEU A 52 16.95 0.85 16.83
C LEU A 52 15.47 1.21 17.05
N MET A 53 14.76 1.50 15.95
CA MET A 53 13.30 1.54 15.89
C MET A 53 12.84 0.52 14.87
N SER A 54 12.08 -0.46 15.35
CA SER A 54 11.47 -1.46 14.48
C SER A 54 10.17 -0.90 13.89
N TYR A 55 9.91 -1.15 12.62
CA TYR A 55 8.70 -0.66 11.94
C TYR A 55 8.21 -1.62 10.87
N VAL A 56 6.92 -1.55 10.57
CA VAL A 56 6.32 -2.30 9.47
C VAL A 56 6.46 -1.50 8.19
N LYS A 57 6.98 -2.15 7.17
CA LYS A 57 7.08 -1.66 5.81
C LYS A 57 6.04 -2.36 4.95
N ILE A 58 5.20 -1.58 4.28
CA ILE A 58 4.17 -2.06 3.37
C ILE A 58 4.50 -1.52 2.00
N VAL A 59 4.60 -2.40 1.00
CA VAL A 59 4.97 -2.03 -0.36
C VAL A 59 3.98 -2.65 -1.32
N ILE A 60 3.35 -1.81 -2.14
CA ILE A 60 2.63 -2.25 -3.33
C ILE A 60 3.58 -2.06 -4.50
N GLY A 61 3.80 -3.08 -5.30
CA GLY A 61 4.74 -3.00 -6.41
C GLY A 61 4.38 -3.86 -7.60
N ASP A 62 5.16 -3.68 -8.67
CA ASP A 62 5.10 -4.51 -9.86
C ASP A 62 6.48 -5.09 -10.24
N ASN A 63 6.47 -6.02 -11.18
CA ASN A 63 7.68 -6.65 -11.71
C ASN A 63 8.55 -5.73 -12.58
N ARG A 64 8.09 -4.52 -12.90
CA ARG A 64 8.84 -3.51 -13.66
C ARG A 64 9.68 -2.60 -12.77
N GLY A 65 9.60 -2.80 -11.45
CA GLY A 65 10.37 -2.05 -10.46
C GLY A 65 9.61 -0.85 -9.88
N ASN A 66 8.38 -0.60 -10.31
CA ASN A 66 7.54 0.44 -9.71
C ASN A 66 7.10 -0.03 -8.31
N ARG A 67 7.27 0.83 -7.31
CA ARG A 67 6.94 0.51 -5.93
C ARG A 67 6.40 1.73 -5.20
N ILE A 68 5.27 1.57 -4.54
CA ILE A 68 4.69 2.53 -3.61
C ILE A 68 4.93 1.99 -2.22
N ILE A 69 5.71 2.71 -1.42
CA ILE A 69 5.97 2.37 -0.02
C ILE A 69 4.97 3.16 0.82
N LEU A 70 4.15 2.44 1.59
CA LEU A 70 3.15 3.03 2.46
C LEU A 70 3.68 3.09 3.88
N LEU A 71 3.62 4.28 4.46
CA LEU A 71 3.76 4.47 5.90
C LEU A 71 2.59 3.80 6.61
N HIS A 72 2.82 3.37 7.86
CA HIS A 72 1.76 2.76 8.67
C HIS A 72 0.53 3.67 8.81
N THR A 73 0.73 4.97 9.00
CA THR A 73 -0.37 5.95 9.09
C THR A 73 -1.20 6.00 7.82
N THR A 74 -0.57 5.95 6.65
CA THR A 74 -1.25 5.94 5.35
C THR A 74 -1.96 4.62 5.10
N TRP A 75 -1.32 3.49 5.44
CA TRP A 75 -1.94 2.17 5.34
C TRP A 75 -3.16 2.04 6.27
N LYS A 76 -3.05 2.50 7.51
CA LYS A 76 -4.17 2.48 8.45
C LYS A 76 -5.35 3.29 7.91
N ALA A 77 -5.10 4.51 7.42
CA ALA A 77 -6.13 5.35 6.81
C ALA A 77 -6.71 4.73 5.53
N PHE A 78 -5.92 3.97 4.77
CA PHE A 78 -6.38 3.20 3.62
C PHE A 78 -7.38 2.12 4.05
N ILE A 79 -7.03 1.31 5.07
CA ILE A 79 -7.89 0.26 5.61
C ILE A 79 -9.19 0.83 6.18
N GLU A 80 -9.13 1.93 6.93
CA GLU A 80 -10.31 2.62 7.47
C GLU A 80 -11.25 3.13 6.35
N ARG A 81 -10.72 3.38 5.16
CA ARG A 81 -11.47 3.84 3.99
C ARG A 81 -11.69 2.75 2.93
N CYS A 82 -11.45 1.47 3.24
CA CYS A 82 -11.64 0.36 2.29
C CYS A 82 -13.04 0.33 1.67
N ALA A 83 -14.09 0.61 2.44
CA ALA A 83 -15.46 0.68 1.91
C ALA A 83 -15.65 1.82 0.89
N ASN A 84 -14.95 2.95 1.07
CA ASN A 84 -14.98 4.05 0.11
C ASN A 84 -14.19 3.70 -1.15
N VAL A 85 -13.06 2.99 -1.01
CA VAL A 85 -12.30 2.45 -2.16
C VAL A 85 -13.14 1.46 -2.94
N GLU A 86 -13.83 0.54 -2.28
CA GLU A 86 -14.74 -0.41 -2.92
C GLU A 86 -15.84 0.31 -3.71
N ARG A 87 -16.49 1.31 -3.08
CA ARG A 87 -17.50 2.12 -3.75
C ARG A 87 -16.95 2.91 -4.94
N LEU A 88 -15.73 3.44 -4.82
CA LEU A 88 -15.03 4.11 -5.91
C LEU A 88 -14.81 3.16 -7.09
N VAL A 89 -14.34 1.94 -6.81
CA VAL A 89 -13.99 0.93 -7.82
C VAL A 89 -15.23 0.36 -8.52
N GLN A 90 -16.39 0.39 -7.87
CA GLN A 90 -17.69 0.02 -8.44
C GLN A 90 -18.36 1.17 -9.23
N SER A 91 -17.80 2.38 -9.19
CA SER A 91 -18.36 3.54 -9.90
C SER A 91 -18.32 3.34 -11.42
N THR A 92 -19.32 3.88 -12.10
CA THR A 92 -19.37 3.94 -13.57
C THR A 92 -18.76 5.22 -14.13
N VAL A 93 -18.27 6.11 -13.26
CA VAL A 93 -17.71 7.42 -13.60
C VAL A 93 -16.31 7.55 -13.00
N SER A 94 -15.37 8.03 -13.81
CA SER A 94 -14.01 8.34 -13.39
C SER A 94 -14.04 9.30 -12.20
N SER A 95 -13.34 8.93 -11.13
CA SER A 95 -13.36 9.64 -9.86
C SER A 95 -12.11 9.27 -9.06
N PHE A 96 -11.81 10.05 -8.03
CA PHE A 96 -10.67 9.78 -7.15
C PHE A 96 -11.04 9.88 -5.68
N LEU A 97 -10.24 9.21 -4.86
CA LEU A 97 -10.26 9.28 -3.42
C LEU A 97 -8.85 9.60 -2.92
N MET A 98 -8.73 10.66 -2.13
CA MET A 98 -7.50 10.98 -1.42
C MET A 98 -7.51 10.42 0.00
N ILE A 99 -6.40 9.79 0.37
CA ILE A 99 -6.16 9.19 1.68
C ILE A 99 -4.77 9.66 2.14
N GLN A 100 -4.74 10.77 2.88
CA GLN A 100 -3.49 11.52 3.11
C GLN A 100 -2.86 11.88 1.75
N ASP A 101 -1.62 11.51 1.51
CA ASP A 101 -0.91 11.74 0.25
C ASP A 101 -1.15 10.64 -0.80
N LEU A 102 -1.83 9.54 -0.43
CA LEU A 102 -2.17 8.45 -1.34
C LEU A 102 -3.43 8.83 -2.14
N ILE A 103 -3.31 8.83 -3.46
CA ILE A 103 -4.42 9.06 -4.38
C ILE A 103 -4.81 7.72 -5.00
N VAL A 104 -6.08 7.36 -4.89
CA VAL A 104 -6.69 6.22 -5.58
C VAL A 104 -7.67 6.77 -6.59
N GLU A 105 -7.44 6.52 -7.87
CA GLU A 105 -8.22 7.08 -8.97
C GLU A 105 -8.76 5.97 -9.86
N LEU A 106 -10.05 6.02 -10.16
CA LEU A 106 -10.67 5.22 -11.20
C LEU A 106 -10.51 5.97 -12.53
N VAL A 107 -9.69 5.42 -13.42
CA VAL A 107 -9.39 6.00 -14.73
C VAL A 107 -9.94 5.11 -15.84
N LYS A 108 -10.49 5.73 -16.89
CA LYS A 108 -10.93 5.01 -18.09
C LYS A 108 -9.79 4.95 -19.09
N ILE A 109 -9.35 3.74 -19.43
CA ILE A 109 -8.31 3.49 -20.42
C ILE A 109 -8.94 2.66 -21.54
N GLY A 110 -9.19 3.30 -22.69
CA GLY A 110 -9.98 2.71 -23.76
C GLY A 110 -11.44 2.48 -23.32
N ASN A 111 -11.91 1.24 -23.42
CA ASN A 111 -13.26 0.84 -23.02
C ASN A 111 -13.33 0.22 -21.62
N GLU A 112 -12.21 0.13 -20.90
CA GLU A 112 -12.14 -0.48 -19.57
C GLU A 112 -11.75 0.54 -18.50
N TYR A 113 -12.15 0.24 -17.27
CA TYR A 113 -11.71 0.98 -16.09
C TYR A 113 -10.51 0.31 -15.44
N ASP A 114 -9.53 1.14 -15.11
CA ASP A 114 -8.34 0.81 -14.35
C ASP A 114 -8.30 1.67 -13.08
N VAL A 115 -7.65 1.15 -12.04
CA VAL A 115 -7.40 1.88 -10.79
C VAL A 115 -5.95 2.31 -10.79
N LYS A 116 -5.72 3.61 -10.75
CA LYS A 116 -4.40 4.22 -10.58
C LYS A 116 -4.21 4.57 -9.11
N ILE A 117 -3.18 4.01 -8.51
CA ILE A 117 -2.71 4.43 -7.19
C ILE A 117 -1.48 5.31 -7.41
N SER A 118 -1.42 6.48 -6.78
CA SER A 118 -0.24 7.34 -6.82
C SER A 118 0.15 7.90 -5.45
N LEU A 119 1.45 8.01 -5.23
CA LEU A 119 2.06 8.59 -4.03
C LEU A 119 3.41 9.22 -4.40
N TYR A 120 3.63 10.47 -4.02
CA TYR A 120 4.88 11.23 -4.25
C TYR A 120 5.47 11.08 -5.66
N GLY A 121 4.62 11.16 -6.69
CA GLY A 121 5.02 11.06 -8.10
C GLY A 121 5.23 9.65 -8.64
N THR A 122 5.19 8.61 -7.79
CA THR A 122 5.16 7.21 -8.24
C THR A 122 3.72 6.75 -8.43
N CYS A 123 3.43 5.98 -9.49
CA CYS A 123 2.09 5.45 -9.72
C CYS A 123 2.08 3.98 -10.15
N LEU A 124 0.97 3.30 -9.87
CA LEU A 124 0.71 1.91 -10.22
C LEU A 124 -0.72 1.76 -10.73
N HIS A 125 -0.88 1.11 -11.88
CA HIS A 125 -2.20 0.86 -12.50
C HIS A 125 -2.63 -0.58 -12.32
N MET A 126 -3.76 -0.86 -11.68
CA MET A 126 -4.29 -2.20 -11.47
C MET A 126 -5.75 -2.31 -11.89
N LYS A 127 -6.23 -3.53 -12.10
CA LYS A 127 -7.65 -3.73 -12.40
C LYS A 127 -8.50 -3.51 -11.14
N PRO A 128 -9.73 -2.98 -11.28
CA PRO A 128 -10.74 -2.87 -10.23
C PRO A 128 -10.78 -4.10 -9.31
N LYS A 129 -10.93 -5.29 -9.90
CA LYS A 129 -10.97 -6.57 -9.18
C LYS A 129 -9.73 -6.81 -8.31
N THR A 130 -8.55 -6.41 -8.76
CA THR A 130 -7.29 -6.60 -8.02
C THR A 130 -7.23 -5.69 -6.80
N MET A 131 -7.77 -4.48 -6.91
CA MET A 131 -7.78 -3.50 -5.82
C MET A 131 -8.62 -3.96 -4.62
N LEU A 132 -9.64 -4.80 -4.84
CA LEU A 132 -10.46 -5.37 -3.77
C LEU A 132 -9.72 -6.40 -2.91
N PHE A 133 -8.54 -6.85 -3.33
CA PHE A 133 -7.70 -7.81 -2.60
C PHE A 133 -6.48 -7.19 -1.92
N VAL A 134 -6.33 -5.86 -2.00
CA VAL A 134 -5.28 -5.10 -1.29
C VAL A 134 -5.75 -4.79 0.12
#